data_AF-A0A2P8VTG4-F1
#
_entry.id   AF-A0A2P8VTG4-F1
#
_cell.length_a   1.000
_cell.length_b   1.000
_cell.length_c   1.000
_cell.angle_alpha   90.00
_cell.angle_beta   90.00
_cell.angle_gamma   90.00
#
_symmetry.space_group_name_H-M   'P 1'
#
loop_
_entity.id
_entity.type
_entity.pdbx_description
1 polymer ?
#
loop_
_entity_poly.entity_id
_entity_poly.type
_entity_poly.pdbx_seq_one_letter_code
_entity_poly.pdbx_strand_id
1 'polypeptide(L)'
;AEAALLRIYIHGADYRDTVLQALEDRDLQFSYSHHRALWRQLQQWQDTDAITDLAAQLRAIAAESTSPISQLQHLLVLDEKTRRDILRAPLVVRAASACIEKNLCEKRYRHFLQLWSESDGKNPDQQAYYQKLVYAEKHRIADLEKERQVSFEDLATMPWVGEFYDAID
;
A
#
# COMPACT_ATOMS: atom_id res chain seq x y z
N ALA A 1 1.06 -4.31 -4.45
CA ALA A 1 1.28 -3.36 -3.34
C ALA A 1 -0.04 -3.02 -2.65
N GLU A 2 -0.96 -2.32 -3.32
CA GLU A 2 -2.28 -1.98 -2.76
C GLU A 2 -3.06 -3.16 -2.15
N ALA A 3 -3.18 -4.26 -2.91
CA ALA A 3 -3.82 -5.48 -2.43
C ALA A 3 -3.17 -6.06 -1.15
N ALA A 4 -1.87 -5.85 -0.94
CA ALA A 4 -1.19 -6.32 0.26
C ALA A 4 -1.56 -5.46 1.47
N LEU A 5 -1.59 -4.13 1.32
CA LEU A 5 -2.06 -3.22 2.39
C LEU A 5 -3.52 -3.51 2.77
N LEU A 6 -4.40 -3.66 1.77
CA LEU A 6 -5.81 -4.00 2.02
C LEU A 6 -5.95 -5.35 2.74
N ARG A 7 -5.18 -6.36 2.34
CA ARG A 7 -5.24 -7.68 2.98
C ARG A 7 -4.75 -7.61 4.43
N ILE A 8 -3.64 -6.94 4.70
CA ILE A 8 -3.14 -6.77 6.07
C ILE A 8 -4.17 -6.04 6.92
N TYR A 9 -4.78 -4.99 6.38
CA TYR A 9 -5.81 -4.23 7.09
C TYR A 9 -7.06 -5.07 7.42
N ILE A 10 -7.50 -5.92 6.48
CA ILE A 10 -8.68 -6.77 6.64
C ILE A 10 -8.44 -7.88 7.68
N HIS A 11 -7.32 -8.58 7.58
CA HIS A 11 -7.06 -9.81 8.34
C HIS A 11 -6.18 -9.62 9.58
N GLY A 12 -5.35 -8.58 9.60
CA GLY A 12 -4.43 -8.29 10.71
C GLY A 12 -4.93 -7.11 11.54
N ALA A 13 -5.85 -7.38 12.48
CA ALA A 13 -6.44 -6.34 13.32
C ALA A 13 -5.38 -5.49 14.05
N ASP A 14 -4.33 -6.13 14.58
CA ASP A 14 -3.23 -5.48 15.29
C ASP A 14 -2.36 -4.57 14.39
N TYR A 15 -2.46 -4.72 13.08
CA TYR A 15 -1.66 -3.98 12.10
C TYR A 15 -2.45 -2.90 11.35
N ARG A 16 -3.72 -2.68 11.70
CA ARG A 16 -4.56 -1.66 11.05
C ARG A 16 -3.95 -0.26 11.19
N ASP A 17 -3.53 0.11 12.39
CA ASP A 17 -2.89 1.41 12.67
C ASP A 17 -1.58 1.57 11.87
N THR A 18 -0.81 0.49 11.74
CA THR A 18 0.41 0.50 10.92
C THR A 18 0.11 0.79 9.45
N VAL A 19 -0.99 0.23 8.91
CA VAL A 19 -1.43 0.52 7.54
C VAL A 19 -1.90 1.97 7.41
N LEU A 20 -2.70 2.46 8.37
CA LEU A 20 -3.20 3.84 8.37
C LEU A 20 -2.06 4.86 8.42
N GLN A 21 -1.15 4.71 9.38
CA GLN A 21 0.04 5.57 9.50
C GLN A 21 0.87 5.56 8.21
N ALA A 22 1.11 4.38 7.63
CA ALA A 22 1.88 4.29 6.39
C ALA A 22 1.20 4.97 5.18
N LEU A 23 -0.14 5.03 5.16
CA LEU A 23 -0.89 5.75 4.15
C LEU A 23 -0.89 7.26 4.42
N GLU A 24 -1.08 7.68 5.68
CA GLU A 24 -1.14 9.09 6.10
C GLU A 24 0.22 9.79 6.00
N ASP A 25 1.27 9.22 6.59
CA ASP A 25 2.62 9.81 6.63
C ASP A 25 3.20 10.10 5.24
N ARG A 26 2.73 9.35 4.24
CA ARG A 26 3.20 9.39 2.85
C ARG A 26 2.16 9.96 1.87
N ASP A 27 1.01 10.41 2.37
CA ASP A 27 -0.14 10.89 1.59
C ASP A 27 -0.50 9.94 0.42
N LEU A 28 -0.62 8.64 0.73
CA LEU A 28 -0.85 7.59 -0.26
C LEU A 28 -2.34 7.34 -0.47
N GLN A 29 -2.69 7.13 -1.73
CA GLN A 29 -4.04 6.76 -2.14
C GLN A 29 -4.01 5.51 -3.04
N PHE A 30 -5.08 4.73 -2.99
CA PHE A 30 -5.27 3.60 -3.88
C PHE A 30 -5.52 4.08 -5.32
N SER A 31 -4.71 3.61 -6.27
CA SER A 31 -4.81 3.94 -7.69
C SER A 31 -5.87 3.10 -8.41
N TYR A 32 -6.17 1.89 -7.94
CA TYR A 32 -7.23 1.07 -8.51
C TYR A 32 -8.61 1.47 -7.97
N SER A 33 -9.59 1.63 -8.85
CA SER A 33 -10.94 2.07 -8.49
C SER A 33 -11.64 1.12 -7.51
N HIS A 34 -11.50 -0.19 -7.71
CA HIS A 34 -12.07 -1.20 -6.82
C HIS A 34 -11.40 -1.21 -5.44
N HIS A 35 -10.09 -0.96 -5.36
CA HIS A 35 -9.40 -0.80 -4.08
C HIS A 35 -9.84 0.48 -3.35
N ARG A 36 -10.01 1.61 -4.05
CA ARG A 36 -10.55 2.84 -3.45
C ARG A 36 -11.96 2.65 -2.92
N ALA A 37 -12.81 1.95 -3.68
CA ALA A 37 -14.18 1.70 -3.27
C ALA A 37 -14.22 0.86 -1.99
N LEU A 38 -13.46 -0.24 -1.96
CA LEU A 38 -13.31 -1.08 -0.77
C LEU A 38 -12.75 -0.29 0.42
N TRP A 39 -11.70 0.52 0.21
CA TRP A 39 -11.11 1.32 1.27
C TRP A 39 -12.11 2.29 1.91
N ARG A 40 -12.90 2.99 1.10
CA ARG A 40 -13.96 3.88 1.61
C ARG A 40 -15.01 3.13 2.43
N GLN A 41 -15.39 1.93 1.99
CA GLN A 41 -16.32 1.09 2.73
C GLN A 41 -15.74 0.62 4.06
N LEU A 42 -14.46 0.23 4.08
CA LEU A 42 -13.73 -0.14 5.29
C LEU A 42 -13.63 1.02 6.29
N GLN A 43 -13.42 2.24 5.82
CA GLN A 43 -13.37 3.44 6.66
C GLN A 43 -14.72 3.73 7.34
N GLN A 44 -15.84 3.57 6.62
CA GLN A 44 -17.19 3.74 7.19
C GLN A 44 -17.48 2.77 8.34
N TRP A 45 -16.83 1.61 8.32
CA TRP A 45 -17.00 0.57 9.33
C TRP A 45 -16.16 0.78 10.58
N GLN A 46 -15.01 1.46 10.48
CA GLN A 46 -14.22 1.84 11.66
C GLN A 46 -15.02 2.75 12.59
N ASP A 47 -15.78 3.70 12.02
CA ASP A 47 -16.58 4.64 12.78
C ASP A 47 -17.75 3.99 13.56
N THR A 48 -18.04 2.70 13.28
CA THR A 48 -19.19 1.99 13.86
C THR A 48 -18.79 1.10 15.06
N ASP A 49 -17.51 1.02 15.43
CA ASP A 49 -16.96 0.28 16.62
C ASP A 49 -17.36 -1.21 16.75
N ALA A 50 -18.08 -1.77 15.79
CA ALA A 50 -18.82 -3.02 15.95
C ALA A 50 -18.19 -4.24 15.28
N ILE A 51 -17.07 -4.09 14.55
CA ILE A 51 -16.58 -5.15 13.66
C ILE A 51 -15.22 -5.68 14.14
N THR A 52 -15.30 -6.75 14.92
CA THR A 52 -14.13 -7.52 15.34
C THR A 52 -13.49 -8.26 14.16
N ASP A 53 -14.31 -8.80 13.25
CA ASP A 53 -13.86 -9.56 12.07
C ASP A 53 -14.36 -8.94 10.75
N LEU A 54 -13.51 -8.10 10.15
CA LEU A 54 -13.77 -7.47 8.85
C LEU A 54 -13.83 -8.50 7.71
N ALA A 55 -13.05 -9.58 7.79
CA ALA A 55 -12.99 -10.59 6.74
C ALA A 55 -14.32 -11.34 6.65
N ALA A 56 -14.88 -11.78 7.78
CA ALA A 56 -16.18 -12.43 7.81
C ALA A 56 -17.29 -11.53 7.26
N GLN A 57 -17.32 -10.25 7.65
CA GLN A 57 -18.33 -9.31 7.15
C GLN A 57 -18.23 -9.07 5.65
N LEU A 58 -17.00 -8.87 5.13
CA LEU A 58 -16.79 -8.72 3.69
C LEU A 58 -17.18 -9.97 2.91
N ARG A 59 -16.91 -11.17 3.45
CA ARG A 59 -17.33 -12.44 2.84
C ARG A 59 -18.85 -12.56 2.80
N ALA A 60 -19.55 -12.15 3.86
CA ALA A 60 -21.02 -12.14 3.90
C ALA A 60 -21.59 -11.23 2.81
N ILE A 61 -21.05 -10.01 2.68
CA ILE A 61 -21.48 -9.06 1.64
C ILE A 61 -21.11 -9.53 0.24
N ALA A 62 -19.96 -10.21 0.08
CA ALA A 62 -19.53 -10.73 -1.21
C ALA A 62 -20.35 -11.96 -1.66
N ALA A 63 -20.98 -12.68 -0.72
CA ALA A 63 -21.89 -13.79 -1.02
C ALA A 63 -23.20 -13.31 -1.65
N GLU A 64 -23.57 -12.04 -1.46
CA GLU A 64 -24.68 -11.42 -2.16
C GLU A 64 -24.26 -11.15 -3.61
N SER A 65 -24.95 -11.82 -4.56
CA SER A 65 -24.51 -12.02 -5.96
C SER A 65 -24.30 -10.76 -6.82
N THR A 66 -24.71 -9.59 -6.34
CA THR A 66 -24.58 -8.30 -7.05
C THR A 66 -23.50 -7.40 -6.44
N SER A 67 -22.77 -7.86 -5.42
CA SER A 67 -21.83 -7.02 -4.69
C SER A 67 -20.57 -6.70 -5.51
N PRO A 68 -20.15 -5.42 -5.61
CA PRO A 68 -18.86 -5.02 -6.20
C PRO A 68 -17.65 -5.70 -5.53
N ILE A 69 -17.81 -6.20 -4.30
CA ILE A 69 -16.78 -6.88 -3.51
C ILE A 69 -16.50 -8.29 -4.04
N SER A 70 -17.39 -8.88 -4.85
CA SER A 70 -17.17 -10.19 -5.48
C SER A 70 -15.88 -10.26 -6.32
N GLN A 71 -15.46 -9.15 -6.93
CA GLN A 71 -14.20 -9.07 -7.68
C GLN A 71 -12.94 -9.09 -6.78
N LEU A 72 -13.13 -8.94 -5.46
CA LEU A 72 -12.10 -8.83 -4.45
C LEU A 72 -12.00 -10.09 -3.57
N GLN A 73 -12.61 -11.21 -3.97
CA GLN A 73 -12.54 -12.49 -3.24
C GLN A 73 -11.09 -12.91 -2.92
N HIS A 74 -10.14 -12.64 -3.82
CA HIS A 74 -8.72 -12.90 -3.62
C HIS A 74 -8.06 -12.10 -2.48
N LEU A 75 -8.72 -11.05 -1.97
CA LEU A 75 -8.31 -10.32 -0.77
C LEU A 75 -8.94 -10.92 0.50
N LEU A 76 -10.05 -11.63 0.36
CA LEU A 76 -10.84 -12.16 1.48
C LEU A 76 -10.43 -13.58 1.88
N VAL A 77 -9.74 -14.30 1.02
CA VAL A 77 -9.20 -15.64 1.30
C VAL A 77 -7.69 -15.56 1.38
N LEU A 78 -7.13 -16.14 2.43
CA LEU A 78 -5.69 -16.25 2.62
C LEU A 78 -5.21 -17.60 2.09
N ASP A 79 -4.15 -17.53 1.30
CA ASP A 79 -3.29 -18.67 1.00
C ASP A 79 -2.08 -18.69 1.96
N GLU A 80 -1.23 -19.69 1.76
CA GLU A 80 -0.01 -19.86 2.54
C GLU A 80 0.91 -18.62 2.53
N LYS A 81 1.08 -18.01 1.37
CA LYS A 81 1.95 -16.84 1.23
C LYS A 81 1.37 -15.65 1.99
N THR A 82 0.08 -15.42 1.82
CA THR A 82 -0.59 -14.24 2.34
C THR A 82 -0.83 -14.31 3.85
N ARG A 83 -0.95 -15.51 4.44
CA ARG A 83 -0.84 -15.70 5.91
C ARG A 83 0.54 -15.28 6.43
N ARG A 84 1.61 -15.71 5.76
CA ARG A 84 2.98 -15.29 6.11
C ARG A 84 3.17 -13.79 5.97
N ASP A 85 2.57 -13.18 4.96
CA ASP A 85 2.62 -11.72 4.75
C ASP A 85 1.95 -10.96 5.91
N ILE A 86 0.87 -11.50 6.49
CA ILE A 86 0.22 -10.92 7.69
C ILE A 86 1.11 -11.06 8.92
N LEU A 87 1.75 -12.22 9.14
CA LEU A 87 2.69 -12.42 10.25
C LEU A 87 3.92 -11.49 10.16
N ARG A 88 4.24 -11.02 8.96
CA ARG A 88 5.34 -10.07 8.69
C ARG A 88 4.81 -8.71 8.26
N ALA A 89 3.61 -8.35 8.72
CA ALA A 89 2.92 -7.14 8.30
C ALA A 89 3.80 -5.88 8.33
N PRO A 90 4.64 -5.60 9.35
CA PRO A 90 5.48 -4.40 9.33
C PRO A 90 6.39 -4.31 8.10
N LEU A 91 7.01 -5.43 7.69
CA LEU A 91 7.86 -5.47 6.50
C LEU A 91 7.06 -5.34 5.21
N VAL A 92 5.90 -5.99 5.16
CA VAL A 92 5.03 -5.95 3.98
C VAL A 92 4.40 -4.57 3.81
N VAL A 93 3.99 -3.90 4.89
CA VAL A 93 3.48 -2.52 4.87
C VAL A 93 4.57 -1.56 4.40
N ARG A 94 5.80 -1.66 4.94
CA ARG A 94 6.95 -0.87 4.49
C ARG A 94 7.19 -1.04 2.98
N ALA A 95 7.26 -2.29 2.52
CA ALA A 95 7.53 -2.56 1.11
C ALA A 95 6.37 -2.14 0.18
N ALA A 96 5.12 -2.34 0.61
CA ALA A 96 3.94 -2.00 -0.18
C ALA A 96 3.73 -0.48 -0.27
N SER A 97 3.84 0.24 0.83
CA SER A 97 3.76 1.71 0.85
C SER A 97 4.87 2.34 -0.01
N ALA A 98 6.12 1.89 0.15
CA ALA A 98 7.23 2.37 -0.67
C ALA A 98 7.02 2.11 -2.17
N CYS A 99 6.40 0.97 -2.53
CA CYS A 99 6.06 0.66 -3.91
C CYS A 99 4.97 1.57 -4.50
N ILE A 100 3.95 1.90 -3.72
CA ILE A 100 2.89 2.85 -4.13
C ILE A 100 3.48 4.25 -4.31
N GLU A 101 4.26 4.71 -3.33
CA GLU A 101 4.91 6.03 -3.37
C GLU A 101 5.86 6.14 -4.57
N LYS A 102 6.62 5.07 -4.86
CA LYS A 102 7.52 5.03 -6.01
C LYS A 102 6.76 5.27 -7.32
N ASN A 103 5.60 4.65 -7.51
CA ASN A 103 4.78 4.88 -8.70
C ASN A 103 4.29 6.33 -8.79
N LEU A 104 4.01 6.99 -7.66
CA LEU A 104 3.66 8.39 -7.62
C LEU A 104 4.86 9.28 -8.00
N CYS A 105 6.04 9.02 -7.44
CA CYS A 105 7.28 9.69 -7.80
C CYS A 105 7.59 9.53 -9.30
N GLU A 106 7.41 8.34 -9.86
CA GLU A 106 7.62 8.11 -11.29
C GLU A 106 6.66 8.92 -12.17
N LYS A 107 5.39 9.07 -11.76
CA LYS A 107 4.42 9.93 -12.47
C LYS A 107 4.86 11.39 -12.43
N ARG A 108 5.25 11.89 -11.26
CA ARG A 108 5.76 13.27 -11.10
C ARG A 108 7.06 13.50 -11.87
N TYR A 109 7.99 12.54 -11.83
CA TYR A 109 9.22 12.55 -12.62
C TYR A 109 8.93 12.72 -14.12
N ARG A 110 8.05 11.89 -14.68
CA ARG A 110 7.68 11.97 -16.11
C ARG A 110 7.05 13.33 -16.43
N HIS A 111 6.17 13.83 -15.56
CA HIS A 111 5.53 15.13 -15.73
C HIS A 111 6.55 16.30 -15.71
N PHE A 112 7.45 16.35 -14.74
CA PHE A 112 8.46 17.42 -14.67
C PHE A 112 9.47 17.33 -15.80
N LEU A 113 9.80 16.12 -16.26
CA LEU A 113 10.66 15.94 -17.43
C LEU A 113 10.00 16.49 -18.70
N GLN A 114 8.69 16.26 -18.86
CA GLN A 114 7.91 16.85 -19.95
C GLN A 114 7.92 18.38 -19.88
N LEU A 115 7.57 18.97 -18.72
CA LEU A 115 7.60 20.43 -18.53
C LEU A 115 8.98 21.04 -18.79
N TRP A 116 10.05 20.36 -18.37
CA TRP A 116 11.41 20.77 -18.64
C TRP A 116 11.71 20.78 -20.15
N SER A 117 11.32 19.72 -20.87
CA SER A 117 11.53 19.62 -22.32
C SER A 117 10.73 20.67 -23.12
N GLU A 118 9.52 21.02 -22.68
CA GLU A 118 8.64 21.98 -23.36
C GLU A 118 9.03 23.45 -23.09
N SER A 119 9.81 23.73 -22.04
CA SER A 119 10.19 25.08 -21.64
C SER A 119 11.13 25.83 -22.63
N ASP A 120 11.73 25.11 -23.59
CA ASP A 120 12.47 25.64 -24.76
C ASP A 120 13.53 26.72 -24.44
N GLY A 121 14.12 26.71 -23.23
CA GLY A 121 15.17 27.64 -22.83
C GLY A 121 14.72 29.09 -22.61
N LYS A 122 13.42 29.38 -22.74
CA LYS A 122 12.88 30.76 -22.71
C LYS A 122 12.95 31.39 -21.33
N ASN A 123 12.94 30.57 -20.28
CA ASN A 123 13.04 30.99 -18.90
C ASN A 123 14.05 30.10 -18.14
N PRO A 124 15.30 30.57 -17.96
CA PRO A 124 16.35 29.82 -17.28
C PRO A 124 15.99 29.44 -15.83
N ASP A 125 15.29 30.31 -15.11
CA ASP A 125 14.89 30.05 -13.71
C ASP A 125 13.86 28.92 -13.64
N GLN A 126 12.92 28.91 -14.58
CA GLN A 126 11.91 27.84 -14.69
C GLN A 126 12.56 26.50 -15.08
N GLN A 127 13.55 26.51 -15.97
CA GLN A 127 14.30 25.31 -16.31
C GLN A 127 15.08 24.75 -15.12
N ALA A 128 15.79 25.62 -14.39
CA ALA A 128 16.51 25.22 -13.19
C ALA A 128 15.55 24.67 -12.12
N TYR A 129 14.35 25.24 -11.99
CA TYR A 129 13.31 24.75 -11.10
C TYR A 129 12.85 23.32 -11.46
N TYR A 130 12.47 23.07 -12.71
CA TYR A 130 12.05 21.73 -13.14
C TYR A 130 13.19 20.70 -13.04
N GLN A 131 14.43 21.09 -13.35
CA GLN A 131 15.59 20.22 -13.17
C GLN A 131 15.76 19.78 -11.71
N LYS A 132 15.59 20.70 -10.74
CA LYS A 132 15.63 20.39 -9.31
C LYS A 132 14.55 19.39 -8.92
N LEU A 133 13.33 19.57 -9.41
CA LEU A 133 12.21 18.65 -9.14
C LEU A 133 12.47 17.25 -9.72
N VAL A 134 12.96 17.17 -10.96
CA VAL A 134 13.34 15.89 -11.60
C VAL A 134 14.40 15.15 -10.76
N TYR A 135 15.42 15.87 -10.27
CA TYR A 135 16.46 15.30 -9.43
C TYR A 135 15.91 14.82 -8.08
N ALA A 136 15.02 15.59 -7.46
CA ALA A 136 14.37 15.23 -6.20
C ALA A 136 13.55 13.94 -6.33
N GLU A 137 12.71 13.82 -7.37
CA GLU A 137 11.93 12.60 -7.61
C GLU A 137 12.85 11.40 -7.89
N LYS A 138 13.93 11.59 -8.65
CA LYS A 138 14.90 10.52 -8.94
C LYS A 138 15.58 9.99 -7.67
N HIS A 139 15.99 10.88 -6.76
CA HIS A 139 16.56 10.47 -5.47
C HIS A 139 15.53 9.74 -4.63
N ARG A 140 14.31 10.28 -4.52
CA ARG A 140 13.25 9.64 -3.72
C ARG A 140 12.94 8.24 -4.24
N ILE A 141 12.89 8.03 -5.56
CA ILE A 141 12.72 6.69 -6.17
C ILE A 141 13.83 5.74 -5.70
N ALA A 142 15.09 6.18 -5.70
CA ALA A 142 16.22 5.33 -5.28
C ALA A 142 16.15 4.98 -3.78
N ASP A 143 15.73 5.92 -2.93
CA ASP A 143 15.56 5.67 -1.50
C ASP A 143 14.40 4.70 -1.23
N LEU A 144 13.29 4.85 -1.94
CA LEU A 144 12.15 3.93 -1.87
C LEU A 144 12.51 2.52 -2.35
N GLU A 145 13.42 2.38 -3.31
CA GLU A 145 13.92 1.08 -3.73
C GLU A 145 14.76 0.39 -2.66
N LYS A 146 15.48 1.14 -1.83
CA LYS A 146 16.19 0.61 -0.66
C LYS A 146 15.21 0.24 0.46
N GLU A 147 14.27 1.12 0.79
CA GLU A 147 13.24 0.85 1.83
C GLU A 147 12.42 -0.41 1.55
N ARG A 148 12.15 -0.70 0.26
CA ARG A 148 11.40 -1.89 -0.14
C ARG A 148 12.16 -3.19 0.08
N GLN A 149 13.49 -3.14 0.19
CA GLN A 149 14.28 -4.36 0.39
C GLN A 149 14.12 -4.86 1.82
N VAL A 150 14.14 -6.19 1.96
CA VAL A 150 14.14 -6.88 3.24
C VAL A 150 15.55 -7.40 3.45
N SER A 151 16.19 -6.93 4.52
CA SER A 151 17.51 -7.37 4.95
C SER A 151 17.42 -8.63 5.82
N PHE A 152 18.57 -9.24 6.11
CA PHE A 152 18.62 -10.34 7.08
C PHE A 152 18.26 -9.86 8.49
N GLU A 153 18.69 -8.66 8.88
CA GLU A 153 18.39 -8.05 10.17
C GLU A 153 16.87 -7.87 10.36
N ASP A 154 16.18 -7.39 9.32
CA ASP A 154 14.71 -7.31 9.31
C ASP A 154 14.09 -8.68 9.61
N LEU A 155 14.57 -9.76 8.98
CA LEU A 155 14.03 -11.11 9.20
C LEU A 155 14.36 -11.66 10.59
N ALA A 156 15.51 -11.33 11.15
CA ALA A 156 15.92 -11.79 12.48
C ALA A 156 15.06 -11.19 13.61
N THR A 157 14.48 -10.01 13.38
CA THR A 157 13.59 -9.34 14.34
C THR A 157 12.12 -9.79 14.23
N MET A 158 11.75 -10.51 13.17
CA MET A 158 10.38 -10.96 12.95
C MET A 158 10.07 -12.27 13.69
N PRO A 159 8.82 -12.51 14.10
CA PRO A 159 8.40 -13.77 14.67
C PRO A 159 8.74 -14.95 13.75
N TRP A 160 9.25 -16.04 14.31
CA TRP A 160 9.52 -17.24 13.51
C TRP A 160 8.22 -17.87 13.05
N VAL A 161 7.93 -17.76 11.75
CA VAL A 161 6.63 -18.11 11.15
C VAL A 161 6.32 -19.61 11.20
N GLY A 162 7.30 -20.48 11.47
CA GLY A 162 7.08 -21.92 11.41
C GLY A 162 6.22 -22.51 12.53
N GLU A 163 5.98 -21.81 13.65
CA GLU A 163 5.10 -22.26 14.75
C GLU A 163 3.69 -21.63 14.73
N PHE A 164 3.43 -20.61 13.90
CA PHE A 164 2.20 -19.79 13.96
C PHE A 164 1.20 -20.06 12.82
N TYR A 165 1.35 -21.16 12.07
CA TYR A 165 0.44 -21.45 10.95
C TYR A 165 -1.02 -21.64 11.36
N ASP A 166 -1.23 -22.13 12.58
CA ASP A 166 -2.56 -22.45 13.11
C ASP A 166 -3.19 -21.28 13.89
N ALA A 167 -2.51 -20.13 14.00
CA ALA A 167 -2.96 -18.97 14.76
C ALA A 167 -3.70 -17.90 13.93
N ILE A 168 -3.72 -18.05 12.60
CA ILE A 168 -4.44 -17.16 11.68
C ILE A 168 -5.46 -18.01 10.92
N ASP A 169 -6.64 -18.19 11.53
CA ASP A 169 -7.86 -18.71 10.91
C ASP A 169 -9.05 -17.82 11.27
#